data_AF-A0AAV6CLW1-F1
#
_entry.id   AF-A0AAV6CLW1-F1
#
_cell.length_a   1.000
_cell.length_b   1.000
_cell.length_c   1.000
_cell.angle_alpha   90.00
_cell.angle_beta   90.00
_cell.angle_gamma   90.00
#
_symmetry.space_group_name_H-M   'P 1'
#
loop_
_entity.id
_entity.type
_entity.pdbx_description
1 polymer ?
#
loop_
_entity_poly.entity_id
_entity_poly.type
_entity_poly.pdbx_seq_one_letter_code
_entity_poly.pdbx_strand_id
1 'polypeptide(L)'
;MKFQGVDEDHYVWSLSASEKRALIMIVEEFPMLDGSLRPLSSDATPEAAEHNQLLIEALAERRQQMRQDARAILSAEGTFQKQGPKLKLRLKRSEADCLLQIANDVRVGCWTRLGSPDPASVPWWELIGDNAKFGFLLDACGVLQMQLIHALRRAP
;
A
#
# COMPACT_ATOMS: atom_id res chain seq x y z
N MET A 1 -14.35 -3.22 -3.62
CA MET A 1 -14.16 -1.78 -3.86
C MET A 1 -14.47 -1.54 -5.32
N LYS A 2 -15.24 -0.50 -5.67
CA LYS A 2 -15.61 -0.23 -7.06
C LYS A 2 -15.49 1.26 -7.39
N PHE A 3 -14.68 1.59 -8.39
CA PHE A 3 -14.59 2.95 -8.93
C PHE A 3 -15.94 3.44 -9.47
N GLN A 4 -16.34 4.65 -9.09
CA GLN A 4 -17.61 5.28 -9.50
C GLN A 4 -17.40 6.38 -10.54
N GLY A 5 -16.25 7.06 -10.52
CA GLY A 5 -15.96 8.18 -11.42
C GLY A 5 -15.10 9.24 -10.75
N VAL A 6 -14.99 10.38 -11.41
CA VAL A 6 -14.34 11.59 -10.88
C VAL A 6 -15.42 12.60 -10.54
N ASP A 7 -15.31 13.20 -9.36
CA ASP A 7 -16.23 14.20 -8.79
C ASP A 7 -15.37 15.42 -8.44
N GLU A 8 -15.47 16.47 -9.25
CA GLU A 8 -14.55 17.63 -9.25
C GLU A 8 -13.10 17.15 -9.48
N ASP A 9 -12.22 17.30 -8.48
CA ASP A 9 -10.82 16.85 -8.49
C ASP A 9 -10.60 15.55 -7.69
N HIS A 10 -11.66 14.85 -7.31
CA HIS A 10 -11.58 13.64 -6.51
C HIS A 10 -12.01 12.41 -7.30
N TYR A 11 -11.19 11.38 -7.25
CA TYR A 11 -11.57 10.03 -7.62
C TYR A 11 -12.48 9.44 -6.55
N VAL A 12 -13.54 8.80 -6.99
CA VAL A 12 -14.58 8.27 -6.11
C VAL A 12 -14.69 6.76 -6.23
N TRP A 13 -14.68 6.07 -5.10
CA TRP A 13 -14.98 4.64 -5.02
C TRP A 13 -16.12 4.37 -4.04
N SER A 14 -16.86 3.28 -4.30
CA SER A 14 -17.75 2.69 -3.31
C SER A 14 -17.07 1.50 -2.63
N LEU A 15 -17.24 1.45 -1.30
CA LEU A 15 -16.61 0.50 -0.40
C LEU A 15 -17.64 -0.14 0.53
N SER A 16 -17.39 -1.36 0.97
CA SER A 16 -18.02 -1.94 2.17
C SER A 16 -17.26 -1.54 3.44
N ALA A 17 -17.87 -1.76 4.61
CA ALA A 17 -17.20 -1.56 5.89
C ALA A 17 -15.98 -2.48 6.07
N SER A 18 -16.02 -3.71 5.53
CA SER A 18 -14.88 -4.63 5.54
C SER A 18 -13.74 -4.16 4.65
N GLU A 19 -14.05 -3.56 3.49
CA GLU A 19 -13.05 -2.99 2.60
C GLU A 19 -12.37 -1.75 3.20
N LYS A 20 -13.13 -0.90 3.90
CA LYS A 20 -12.54 0.19 4.69
C LYS A 20 -11.55 -0.34 5.74
N ARG A 21 -11.92 -1.39 6.47
CA ARG A 21 -11.01 -2.03 7.45
C ARG A 21 -9.77 -2.60 6.79
N ALA A 22 -9.91 -3.25 5.63
CA ALA A 22 -8.77 -3.75 4.86
C ALA A 22 -7.81 -2.62 4.45
N LEU A 23 -8.34 -1.49 3.96
CA LEU A 23 -7.53 -0.33 3.59
C LEU A 23 -6.75 0.24 4.79
N ILE A 24 -7.39 0.34 5.96
CA ILE A 24 -6.73 0.78 7.20
C ILE A 24 -5.63 -0.22 7.59
N MET A 25 -5.92 -1.52 7.56
CA MET A 25 -4.92 -2.56 7.85
C MET A 25 -3.70 -2.44 6.92
N ILE A 26 -3.89 -2.21 5.62
CA ILE A 26 -2.78 -2.02 4.68
C ILE A 26 -1.89 -0.84 5.10
N VAL A 27 -2.47 0.31 5.43
CA VAL A 27 -1.70 1.49 5.88
C VAL A 27 -0.99 1.24 7.20
N GLU A 28 -1.58 0.45 8.10
CA GLU A 28 -0.97 0.13 9.40
C GLU A 28 0.17 -0.88 9.32
N GLU A 29 0.22 -1.70 8.28
CA GLU A 29 1.32 -2.64 8.06
C GLU A 29 2.52 -2.02 7.33
N PHE A 30 2.38 -0.80 6.82
CA PHE A 30 3.46 -0.08 6.16
C PHE A 30 4.38 0.63 7.18
N PRO A 31 5.71 0.64 6.97
CA PRO A 31 6.44 -0.10 5.94
C PRO A 31 6.64 -1.58 6.31
N MET A 32 6.52 -2.46 5.31
CA MET A 32 6.76 -3.91 5.51
C MET A 32 8.12 -4.35 4.99
N LEU A 33 8.70 -3.61 4.04
CA LEU A 33 10.06 -3.84 3.59
C LEU A 33 11.03 -3.09 4.51
N ASP A 34 11.74 -3.85 5.32
CA ASP A 34 12.88 -3.36 6.08
C ASP A 34 13.95 -2.98 5.05
N GLY A 35 14.28 -1.69 4.95
CA GLY A 35 15.12 -1.07 3.94
C GLY A 35 16.58 -1.54 3.85
N SER A 36 16.82 -2.82 4.10
CA SER A 36 17.92 -3.67 3.60
C SER A 36 17.97 -3.65 2.07
N LEU A 37 18.11 -2.44 1.52
CA LEU A 37 18.57 -2.26 0.17
C LEU A 37 19.89 -3.03 0.09
N ARG A 38 19.96 -3.95 -0.87
CA ARG A 38 21.25 -4.43 -1.35
C ARG A 38 22.09 -3.17 -1.61
N PRO A 39 23.31 -3.05 -1.03
CA PRO A 39 24.14 -1.89 -1.26
C PRO A 39 24.27 -1.68 -2.77
N LEU A 40 23.99 -0.46 -3.22
CA LEU A 40 23.98 -0.11 -4.65
C LEU A 40 25.39 -0.15 -5.25
N SER A 41 26.43 -0.15 -4.41
CA SER A 41 27.82 -0.34 -4.79
C SER A 41 28.38 -1.67 -4.25
N SER A 42 29.06 -2.41 -5.12
CA SER A 42 29.92 -3.54 -4.72
C SER A 42 31.18 -3.09 -3.97
N ASP A 43 31.44 -1.79 -3.95
CA ASP A 43 32.65 -1.22 -3.37
C ASP A 43 32.46 -0.98 -1.87
N ALA A 44 33.11 -1.82 -1.07
CA ALA A 44 33.15 -1.77 0.38
C ALA A 44 34.17 -0.72 0.86
N THR A 45 33.98 0.55 0.50
CA THR A 45 34.75 1.65 1.10
C THR A 45 34.04 2.14 2.38
N PRO A 46 34.78 2.63 3.39
CA PRO A 46 34.18 3.22 4.59
C PRO A 46 33.23 4.39 4.26
N GLU A 47 33.60 5.20 3.26
CA GLU A 47 32.78 6.31 2.75
C GLU A 47 31.46 5.83 2.13
N ALA A 48 31.48 4.71 1.39
CA ALA A 48 30.27 4.10 0.84
C ALA A 48 29.37 3.52 1.95
N ALA A 49 29.95 3.04 3.05
CA ALA A 49 29.19 2.57 4.22
C ALA A 49 28.48 3.74 4.93
N GLU A 50 29.16 4.86 5.16
CA GLU A 50 28.57 6.07 5.75
C GLU A 50 27.46 6.66 4.86
N HIS A 51 27.68 6.75 3.54
CA HIS A 51 26.65 7.20 2.60
C HIS A 51 25.44 6.26 2.61
N ASN A 52 25.66 4.94 2.55
CA ASN A 52 24.57 3.97 2.61
C ASN A 52 23.77 4.08 3.91
N GLN A 53 24.43 4.36 5.04
CA GLN A 53 23.75 4.57 6.30
C GLN A 53 22.85 5.82 6.27
N LEU A 54 23.37 6.96 5.81
CA LEU A 54 22.58 8.19 5.63
C LEU A 54 21.39 7.99 4.68
N LEU A 55 21.57 7.20 3.62
CA LEU A 55 20.51 6.84 2.70
C LEU A 55 19.42 5.99 3.37
N ILE A 56 19.81 4.98 4.16
CA ILE A 56 18.87 4.14 4.90
C ILE A 56 18.05 4.99 5.89
N GLU A 57 18.72 5.90 6.60
CA GLU A 57 18.10 6.83 7.54
C GLU A 57 17.09 7.76 6.83
N ALA A 58 17.50 8.43 5.75
CA ALA A 58 16.62 9.30 4.97
C ALA A 58 15.41 8.56 4.38
N LEU A 59 15.61 7.31 3.92
CA LEU A 59 14.51 6.48 3.42
C LEU A 59 13.58 6.02 4.54
N ALA A 60 14.10 5.73 5.74
CA ALA A 60 13.27 5.39 6.90
C ALA A 60 12.40 6.57 7.32
N GLU A 61 12.96 7.78 7.38
CA GLU A 61 12.21 9.01 7.65
C GLU A 61 11.14 9.25 6.59
N ARG A 62 11.47 9.10 5.31
CA ARG A 62 10.52 9.28 4.22
C ARG A 62 9.35 8.29 4.31
N ARG A 63 9.61 7.02 4.62
CA ARG A 63 8.56 6.01 4.82
C ARG A 63 7.71 6.35 6.03
N GLN A 64 8.31 6.81 7.13
CA GLN A 64 7.55 7.22 8.30
C GLN A 64 6.63 8.41 7.99
N GLN A 65 7.11 9.39 7.23
CA GLN A 65 6.28 10.51 6.78
C GLN A 65 5.14 10.03 5.87
N MET A 66 5.42 9.15 4.91
CA MET A 66 4.38 8.58 4.03
C MET A 66 3.29 7.85 4.81
N ARG A 67 3.65 7.11 5.88
CA ARG A 67 2.67 6.47 6.76
C ARG A 67 1.78 7.49 7.46
N GLN A 68 2.36 8.57 7.96
CA GLN A 68 1.62 9.65 8.62
C GLN A 68 0.68 10.36 7.64
N ASP A 69 1.16 10.66 6.43
CA ASP A 69 0.38 11.27 5.36
C ASP A 69 -0.82 10.38 5.00
N ALA A 70 -0.60 9.08 4.83
CA ALA A 70 -1.68 8.13 4.55
C ALA A 70 -2.70 8.01 5.68
N ARG A 71 -2.25 8.01 6.94
CA ARG A 71 -3.16 8.06 8.09
C ARG A 71 -3.99 9.33 8.09
N ALA A 72 -3.37 10.48 7.80
CA ALA A 72 -4.06 11.76 7.70
C ALA A 72 -5.10 11.77 6.57
N ILE A 73 -4.77 11.21 5.40
CA ILE A 73 -5.71 11.04 4.29
C ILE A 73 -6.93 10.23 4.74
N LEU A 74 -6.71 9.08 5.40
CA LEU A 74 -7.80 8.19 5.82
C LEU A 74 -8.62 8.73 7.01
N SER A 75 -8.06 9.64 7.82
CA SER A 75 -8.75 10.28 8.94
C SER A 75 -9.37 11.63 8.58
N ALA A 76 -9.01 12.22 7.43
CA ALA A 76 -9.54 13.50 7.00
C ALA A 76 -11.06 13.46 6.85
N GLU A 77 -11.68 14.57 7.27
CA GLU A 77 -13.12 14.74 7.17
C GLU A 77 -13.54 14.73 5.69
N GLY A 78 -14.59 13.98 5.38
CA GLY A 78 -15.09 13.87 4.01
C GLY A 78 -14.38 12.82 3.13
N THR A 79 -13.25 12.23 3.55
CA THR A 79 -12.61 11.11 2.83
C THR A 79 -13.55 9.92 2.75
N PHE A 80 -14.17 9.56 3.88
CA PHE A 80 -15.18 8.51 3.97
C PHE A 80 -16.55 9.11 4.25
N GLN A 81 -17.48 8.95 3.32
CA GLN A 81 -18.86 9.42 3.48
C GLN A 81 -19.81 8.23 3.47
N LYS A 82 -20.79 8.19 4.37
CA LYS A 82 -21.81 7.14 4.34
C LYS A 82 -22.72 7.36 3.12
N GLN A 83 -22.95 6.29 2.36
CA GLN A 83 -23.87 6.28 1.23
C GLN A 83 -24.73 5.00 1.33
N GLY A 84 -25.79 5.08 2.14
CA GLY A 84 -26.65 3.93 2.46
C GLY A 84 -25.86 2.80 3.14
N PRO A 85 -25.92 1.54 2.66
CA PRO A 85 -25.16 0.43 3.23
C PRO A 85 -23.67 0.44 2.86
N LYS A 86 -23.25 1.36 1.97
CA LYS A 86 -21.87 1.49 1.48
C LYS A 86 -21.23 2.78 1.99
N LEU A 87 -19.91 2.86 1.81
CA LEU A 87 -19.10 4.04 2.08
C LEU A 87 -18.57 4.56 0.74
N LYS A 88 -18.62 5.89 0.54
CA LYS A 88 -17.95 6.60 -0.55
C LYS A 88 -16.55 6.98 -0.08
N LEU A 89 -15.52 6.59 -0.81
CA LEU A 89 -14.14 7.02 -0.64
C LEU A 89 -13.83 8.08 -1.69
N ARG A 90 -13.37 9.25 -1.25
CA ARG A 90 -12.93 10.36 -2.11
C ARG A 90 -11.43 10.55 -1.92
N LEU A 91 -10.66 10.53 -3.00
CA LEU A 91 -9.23 10.80 -2.98
C LEU A 91 -8.83 11.70 -4.13
N LYS A 92 -7.90 12.63 -3.88
CA LYS A 92 -7.17 13.34 -4.93
C LYS A 92 -6.19 12.39 -5.62
N ARG A 93 -5.68 12.80 -6.78
CA ARG A 93 -4.67 12.05 -7.53
C ARG A 93 -3.44 11.70 -6.67
N SER A 94 -2.87 12.71 -6.00
CA SER A 94 -1.68 12.54 -5.14
C SER A 94 -1.92 11.59 -3.97
N GLU A 95 -3.13 11.59 -3.41
CA GLU A 95 -3.53 10.70 -2.31
C GLU A 95 -3.68 9.25 -2.80
N ALA A 96 -4.27 9.07 -3.99
CA ALA A 96 -4.34 7.77 -4.66
C ALA A 96 -2.95 7.22 -5.01
N ASP A 97 -2.04 8.07 -5.51
CA ASP A 97 -0.65 7.69 -5.78
C ASP A 97 0.11 7.32 -4.51
N CYS A 98 -0.12 8.03 -3.39
CA CYS A 98 0.44 7.69 -2.08
C CYS A 98 -0.03 6.30 -1.62
N LEU A 99 -1.34 6.02 -1.68
CA LEU A 99 -1.89 4.72 -1.33
C LEU A 99 -1.39 3.60 -2.26
N LEU A 100 -1.15 3.90 -3.54
CA LEU A 100 -0.62 2.94 -4.50
C LEU A 100 0.82 2.51 -4.13
N GLN A 101 1.66 3.46 -3.72
CA GLN A 101 3.03 3.18 -3.25
C GLN A 101 3.03 2.34 -1.98
N ILE A 102 2.18 2.68 -1.01
CA ILE A 102 2.00 1.93 0.24
C ILE A 102 1.52 0.50 -0.05
N ALA A 103 0.49 0.35 -0.88
CA ALA A 103 -0.03 -0.95 -1.26
C ALA A 103 1.04 -1.80 -1.97
N ASN A 104 1.92 -1.18 -2.75
CA ASN A 104 3.02 -1.89 -3.40
C ASN A 104 4.06 -2.39 -2.39
N ASP A 105 4.51 -1.55 -1.47
CA ASP A 105 5.47 -1.93 -0.42
C ASP A 105 4.95 -3.09 0.43
N VAL A 106 3.70 -2.97 0.93
CA VAL A 106 3.07 -4.00 1.75
C VAL A 106 2.89 -5.29 0.95
N ARG A 107 2.47 -5.21 -0.31
CA ARG A 107 2.30 -6.39 -1.17
C ARG A 107 3.62 -7.12 -1.38
N VAL A 108 4.69 -6.41 -1.73
CA VAL A 108 6.02 -7.01 -1.94
C VAL A 108 6.59 -7.57 -0.63
N GLY A 109 6.37 -6.88 0.50
CA GLY A 109 6.71 -7.39 1.82
C GLY A 109 5.98 -8.70 2.15
N CYS A 110 4.67 -8.77 1.90
CA CYS A 110 3.88 -9.98 2.10
C CYS A 110 4.38 -11.11 1.20
N TRP A 111 4.65 -10.84 -0.08
CA TRP A 111 5.19 -11.82 -1.01
C TRP A 111 6.55 -12.37 -0.54
N THR A 112 7.43 -11.50 -0.06
CA THR A 112 8.74 -11.91 0.49
C THR A 112 8.58 -12.79 1.73
N ARG A 113 7.70 -12.40 2.68
CA ARG A 113 7.44 -13.17 3.90
C ARG A 113 6.78 -14.53 3.64
N LEU A 114 6.01 -14.65 2.56
CA LEU A 114 5.41 -15.91 2.11
C LEU A 114 6.41 -16.81 1.36
N GLY A 115 7.69 -16.45 1.30
CA GLY A 115 8.71 -17.25 0.63
C GLY A 115 8.81 -16.99 -0.87
N SER A 116 8.40 -15.82 -1.33
CA SER A 116 8.40 -15.44 -2.76
C SER A 116 7.64 -16.43 -3.64
N PRO A 117 6.36 -16.72 -3.30
CA PRO A 117 5.56 -17.72 -3.99
C PRO A 117 5.44 -17.39 -5.47
N ASP A 118 5.61 -18.39 -6.35
CA ASP A 118 5.29 -18.20 -7.76
C ASP A 118 3.75 -18.04 -7.93
N PRO A 119 3.28 -16.93 -8.53
CA PRO A 119 1.86 -16.65 -8.68
C PRO A 119 1.07 -17.76 -9.38
N ALA A 120 1.72 -18.58 -10.20
CA ALA A 120 1.09 -19.65 -10.95
C ALA A 120 0.94 -20.98 -10.16
N SER A 121 1.63 -21.11 -9.03
CA SER A 121 1.80 -22.42 -8.36
C SER A 121 1.40 -22.46 -6.89
N VAL A 122 1.06 -21.33 -6.27
CA VAL A 122 0.76 -21.33 -4.83
C VAL A 122 -0.71 -21.51 -4.52
N PRO A 123 -1.06 -22.58 -3.78
CA PRO A 123 -2.42 -22.78 -3.36
C PRO A 123 -2.82 -21.93 -2.16
N TRP A 124 -4.02 -21.36 -2.23
CA TRP A 124 -4.66 -20.58 -1.17
C TRP A 124 -4.85 -21.35 0.16
N TRP A 125 -4.76 -22.68 0.16
CA TRP A 125 -4.83 -23.53 1.36
C TRP A 125 -3.52 -23.65 2.15
N GLU A 126 -2.39 -23.17 1.63
CA GLU A 126 -1.12 -23.11 2.37
C GLU A 126 -1.04 -21.86 3.28
N LEU A 127 -1.99 -20.93 3.13
CA LEU A 127 -2.10 -19.69 3.90
C LEU A 127 -2.84 -19.87 5.24
N ILE A 128 -2.65 -21.00 5.93
CA ILE A 128 -3.32 -21.30 7.21
C ILE A 128 -2.39 -20.95 8.38
N GLY A 129 -2.94 -20.45 9.48
CA GLY A 129 -2.19 -20.11 10.70
C GLY A 129 -1.49 -18.75 10.60
N ASP A 130 -0.22 -18.68 11.02
CA ASP A 130 0.52 -17.43 11.19
C ASP A 130 0.73 -16.64 9.89
N ASN A 131 0.64 -17.30 8.73
CA ASN A 131 0.80 -16.69 7.41
C ASN A 131 -0.50 -16.18 6.77
N ALA A 132 -1.66 -16.48 7.37
CA ALA A 132 -2.98 -16.10 6.83
C ALA A 132 -3.12 -14.58 6.63
N LYS A 133 -2.54 -13.80 7.56
CA LYS A 133 -2.53 -12.33 7.48
C LYS A 133 -1.79 -11.84 6.24
N PHE A 134 -0.63 -12.41 5.92
CA PHE A 134 0.16 -12.00 4.75
C PHE A 134 -0.53 -12.39 3.44
N GLY A 135 -1.17 -13.56 3.39
CA GLY A 135 -2.02 -13.95 2.27
C GLY A 135 -3.17 -12.97 2.03
N PHE A 136 -3.92 -12.65 3.09
CA PHE A 136 -5.00 -11.66 3.02
C PHE A 136 -4.51 -10.29 2.56
N LEU A 137 -3.40 -9.79 3.10
CA LEU A 137 -2.85 -8.48 2.74
C LEU A 137 -2.32 -8.45 1.31
N LEU A 138 -1.71 -9.54 0.83
CA LEU A 138 -1.24 -9.69 -0.54
C LEU A 138 -2.40 -9.50 -1.53
N ASP A 139 -3.52 -10.19 -1.28
CA ASP A 139 -4.73 -10.10 -2.10
C ASP A 139 -5.42 -8.74 -1.98
N ALA A 140 -5.58 -8.23 -0.75
CA ALA A 140 -6.21 -6.94 -0.50
C ALA A 140 -5.43 -5.79 -1.16
N CYS A 141 -4.10 -5.81 -1.09
CA CYS A 141 -3.24 -4.86 -1.80
C CYS A 141 -3.40 -5.01 -3.31
N GLY A 142 -3.46 -6.24 -3.83
CA GLY A 142 -3.65 -6.46 -5.26
C GLY A 142 -4.97 -5.90 -5.80
N VAL A 143 -6.08 -6.10 -5.07
CA VAL A 143 -7.37 -5.51 -5.42
C VAL A 143 -7.31 -3.98 -5.35
N LEU A 144 -6.70 -3.42 -4.30
CA LEU A 144 -6.56 -1.98 -4.14
C LEU A 144 -5.75 -1.36 -5.30
N GLN A 145 -4.58 -1.91 -5.61
CA GLN A 145 -3.71 -1.46 -6.71
C GLN A 145 -4.47 -1.48 -8.05
N MET A 146 -5.18 -2.57 -8.33
CA MET A 146 -5.98 -2.69 -9.55
C MET A 146 -7.02 -1.58 -9.66
N GLN A 147 -7.75 -1.29 -8.57
CA GLN A 147 -8.77 -0.24 -8.55
C GLN A 147 -8.19 1.18 -8.65
N LEU A 148 -7.04 1.44 -8.03
CA LEU A 148 -6.37 2.74 -8.11
C LEU A 148 -5.78 2.99 -9.50
N ILE A 149 -5.02 2.03 -10.05
CA ILE A 149 -4.43 2.14 -11.39
C ILE A 149 -5.52 2.29 -12.45
N HIS A 150 -6.61 1.53 -12.34
CA HIS A 150 -7.74 1.62 -13.26
C HIS A 150 -8.36 3.02 -13.27
N ALA A 151 -8.56 3.63 -12.10
CA ALA A 151 -9.08 4.98 -11.97
C ALA A 151 -8.11 6.03 -12.53
N LEU A 152 -6.84 5.95 -12.13
CA LEU A 152 -5.78 6.91 -12.52
C LEU A 152 -5.48 6.89 -14.03
N ARG A 153 -5.69 5.75 -14.71
CA ARG A 153 -5.54 5.63 -16.17
C ARG A 153 -6.76 6.10 -16.97
N ARG A 154 -7.93 6.23 -16.33
CA ARG A 154 -9.20 6.58 -16.99
C ARG A 154 -9.57 8.05 -16.88
N ALA A 155 -8.95 8.80 -15.97
CA ALA A 155 -9.13 10.24 -15.91
C ALA A 155 -8.16 10.93 -16.88
N PRO A 156 -8.62 11.96 -17.62
CA PRO A 156 -7.77 12.75 -18.53
C PRO A 156 -6.61 13.44 -17.81
#